data_AF-A0A2J6QR30-F1
#
_entry.id   AF-A0A2J6QR30-F1
#
_cell.length_a   1.000
_cell.length_b   1.000
_cell.length_c   1.000
_cell.angle_alpha   90.00
_cell.angle_beta   90.00
_cell.angle_gamma   90.00
#
_symmetry.space_group_name_H-M   'P 1'
#
loop_
_entity.id
_entity.type
_entity.pdbx_description
1 polymer ?
#
loop_
_entity_poly.entity_id
_entity_poly.type
_entity_poly.pdbx_seq_one_letter_code
_entity_poly.pdbx_strand_id
1 'polypeptide(L)'
;MLDPGTALAIAGIAFDVSKDLLEFLKACKRCPKDVAELRAATLWFWQTFTLAKRVLEEEDRKKFGLKDAELDQIIGNVKDCGTQIKDLQKELKAAQDEVPKTFLEKTSNQAKRFKYFFLEGSLKKMLDKIKSCENCMHSSITILNLTTIVNVFNEVKSLQETTKKMDEERSEDLHTEFTDLKKFISDHQQSIGEIEQLLIHEKDAQKHQEALLWLLPIQQRQDLSAIQDSQYLKSELGTGAWFIEGSNFRDWQAQASSCLWLQGPVGCGKTVLL
;
A
#
# COMPACT_ATOMS: atom_id res chain seq x y z
N MET A 1 31.65 -31.10 -26.87
CA MET A 1 31.57 -29.72 -26.39
C MET A 1 32.30 -28.84 -27.38
N LEU A 2 31.60 -27.88 -28.00
CA LEU A 2 32.28 -26.91 -28.86
C LEU A 2 33.02 -25.90 -27.99
N ASP A 3 34.27 -25.56 -28.36
CA ASP A 3 35.04 -24.54 -27.65
C ASP A 3 34.35 -23.15 -27.76
N PRO A 4 33.95 -22.53 -26.64
CA PRO A 4 33.36 -21.20 -26.61
C PRO A 4 34.39 -20.10 -26.89
N GLY A 5 35.69 -20.33 -26.65
CA GLY A 5 36.74 -19.34 -26.89
C GLY A 5 36.84 -18.94 -28.36
N THR A 6 36.74 -19.91 -29.27
CA THR A 6 36.72 -19.67 -30.72
C THR A 6 35.50 -18.84 -31.14
N ALA A 7 34.31 -19.13 -30.60
CA ALA A 7 33.11 -18.34 -30.91
C ALA A 7 33.19 -16.92 -30.33
N LEU A 8 33.76 -16.77 -29.13
CA LEU A 8 34.00 -15.48 -28.50
C LEU A 8 34.96 -14.61 -29.34
N ALA A 9 36.02 -15.21 -29.89
CA ALA A 9 36.94 -14.53 -30.80
C ALA A 9 36.23 -14.06 -32.08
N ILE A 10 35.37 -14.89 -32.67
CA ILE A 10 34.58 -14.52 -33.86
C ILE A 10 33.62 -13.36 -33.55
N ALA A 11 32.92 -13.43 -32.40
CA ALA A 11 32.04 -12.34 -31.96
C ALA A 11 32.81 -11.04 -31.69
N GLY A 12 34.04 -11.12 -31.17
CA GLY A 12 34.95 -9.99 -31.03
C GLY A 12 35.31 -9.35 -32.38
N ILE A 13 35.68 -10.17 -33.37
CA ILE A 13 35.97 -9.67 -34.73
C ILE A 13 34.72 -9.03 -35.35
N ALA A 14 33.53 -9.63 -35.18
CA ALA A 14 32.27 -9.07 -35.68
C ALA A 14 31.98 -7.69 -35.08
N PHE A 15 32.26 -7.51 -33.79
CA PHE A 15 32.12 -6.23 -33.11
C PHE A 15 33.05 -5.16 -33.70
N ASP A 16 34.32 -5.50 -33.92
CA ASP A 16 35.29 -4.57 -34.53
C ASP A 16 34.87 -4.20 -35.97
N VAL A 17 34.46 -5.19 -36.77
CA VAL A 17 33.96 -4.98 -38.14
C VAL A 17 32.73 -4.07 -38.15
N SER A 18 31.83 -4.20 -37.17
CA SER A 18 30.66 -3.31 -37.04
C SER A 18 31.05 -1.86 -36.78
N LYS A 19 32.08 -1.65 -35.95
CA LYS A 19 32.60 -0.31 -35.67
C LYS A 19 33.21 0.30 -36.92
N ASP A 20 34.05 -0.45 -37.61
CA ASP A 20 34.71 -0.02 -38.85
C ASP A 20 33.69 0.28 -39.97
N LEU A 21 32.63 -0.54 -40.07
CA LEU A 21 31.50 -0.30 -40.99
C LEU A 21 30.78 1.00 -40.65
N LEU A 22 30.51 1.26 -39.37
CA LEU A 22 29.84 2.48 -38.95
C LEU A 22 30.68 3.73 -39.29
N GLU A 23 31.99 3.68 -39.09
CA GLU A 23 32.92 4.75 -39.48
C GLU A 23 32.96 4.96 -41.00
N PHE A 24 33.04 3.87 -41.77
CA PHE A 24 32.97 3.91 -43.22
C PHE A 24 31.64 4.52 -43.73
N LEU A 25 30.50 4.12 -43.14
CA LEU A 25 29.18 4.62 -43.49
C LEU A 25 28.96 6.10 -43.11
N LYS A 26 29.69 6.62 -42.12
CA LYS A 26 29.73 8.06 -41.80
C LYS A 26 30.46 8.85 -42.88
N ALA A 27 31.53 8.30 -43.46
CA ALA A 27 32.26 8.91 -44.57
C ALA A 27 31.45 8.91 -45.88
N CYS A 28 30.53 7.96 -46.05
CA CYS A 28 29.69 7.78 -47.24
C CYS A 28 28.43 8.67 -47.29
N LYS A 29 28.51 9.93 -46.84
CA LYS A 29 27.42 10.92 -46.62
C LYS A 29 26.42 11.21 -47.77
N ARG A 30 26.56 10.63 -48.97
CA ARG A 30 25.86 11.08 -50.20
C ARG A 30 25.00 10.04 -50.95
N CYS A 31 24.80 8.83 -50.42
CA CYS A 31 23.92 7.83 -51.04
C CYS A 31 22.78 7.45 -50.07
N PRO A 32 21.52 7.86 -50.27
CA PRO A 32 20.52 7.79 -49.20
C PRO A 32 19.89 6.40 -49.00
N LYS A 33 19.68 5.59 -50.05
CA LYS A 33 18.89 4.35 -49.96
C LYS A 33 19.73 3.14 -49.53
N ASP A 34 20.77 2.76 -50.27
CA ASP A 34 21.57 1.57 -49.96
C ASP A 34 22.40 1.73 -48.68
N VAL A 35 22.80 2.97 -48.37
CA VAL A 35 23.46 3.28 -47.08
C VAL A 35 22.47 3.21 -45.92
N ALA A 36 21.19 3.51 -46.12
CA ALA A 36 20.19 3.35 -45.06
C ALA A 36 19.94 1.86 -44.77
N GLU A 37 19.79 1.03 -45.81
CA GLU A 37 19.63 -0.41 -45.67
C GLU A 37 20.87 -1.05 -45.02
N LEU A 38 22.07 -0.70 -45.49
CA LEU A 38 23.31 -1.20 -44.90
C LEU A 38 23.54 -0.70 -43.47
N ARG A 39 23.11 0.52 -43.13
CA ARG A 39 23.15 1.01 -41.73
C ARG A 39 22.24 0.20 -40.82
N ALA A 40 21.01 -0.09 -41.25
CA ALA A 40 20.09 -0.91 -40.48
C ALA A 40 20.66 -2.33 -40.27
N ALA A 41 21.18 -2.94 -41.35
CA ALA A 41 21.83 -4.25 -41.28
C ALA A 41 23.07 -4.24 -40.37
N THR A 42 23.88 -3.17 -40.42
CA THR A 42 25.06 -3.01 -39.54
C THR A 42 24.66 -2.87 -38.07
N LEU A 43 23.56 -2.17 -37.77
CA LEU A 43 23.06 -2.04 -36.40
C LEU A 43 22.56 -3.39 -35.85
N TRP A 44 21.78 -4.12 -36.65
CA TRP A 44 21.35 -5.48 -36.31
C TRP A 44 22.57 -6.39 -36.04
N PHE A 45 23.56 -6.35 -36.93
CA PHE A 45 24.79 -7.14 -36.82
C PHE A 45 25.54 -6.80 -35.53
N TRP A 46 25.72 -5.52 -35.22
CA TRP A 46 26.34 -5.06 -33.98
C TRP A 46 25.61 -5.53 -32.72
N GLN A 47 24.28 -5.35 -32.67
CA GLN A 47 23.47 -5.72 -31.50
C GLN A 47 23.50 -7.24 -31.26
N THR A 48 23.37 -8.02 -32.32
CA THR A 48 23.32 -9.48 -32.26
C THR A 48 24.65 -10.06 -31.77
N PHE A 49 25.78 -9.61 -32.32
CA PHE A 49 27.09 -10.11 -31.89
C PHE A 49 27.53 -9.56 -30.52
N THR A 50 27.03 -8.40 -30.11
CA THR A 50 27.21 -7.90 -28.72
C THR A 50 26.45 -8.76 -27.71
N LEU A 51 25.23 -9.19 -28.03
CA LEU A 51 24.47 -10.13 -27.20
C LEU A 51 25.13 -11.51 -27.17
N ALA A 52 25.54 -12.03 -28.33
CA ALA A 52 26.25 -13.31 -28.43
C ALA A 52 27.56 -13.28 -27.61
N LYS A 53 28.32 -12.18 -27.66
CA LYS A 53 29.54 -12.01 -26.86
C LYS A 53 29.26 -12.12 -25.36
N ARG A 54 28.27 -11.37 -24.84
CA ARG A 54 27.88 -11.42 -23.42
C ARG A 54 27.46 -12.82 -22.98
N VAL A 55 26.73 -13.55 -23.81
CA VAL A 55 26.28 -14.91 -23.50
C VAL A 55 27.42 -15.92 -23.50
N LEU A 56 28.44 -15.71 -24.33
CA LEU A 56 29.61 -16.58 -24.42
C LEU A 56 30.58 -16.35 -23.26
N GLU A 57 30.60 -15.15 -22.66
CA GLU A 57 31.37 -14.82 -21.46
C GLU A 57 30.85 -15.58 -20.22
N GLU A 58 31.75 -16.22 -19.47
CA GLU A 58 31.39 -17.16 -18.40
C GLU A 58 30.60 -16.51 -17.24
N GLU A 59 30.89 -15.26 -16.91
CA GLU A 59 30.22 -14.52 -15.82
C GLU A 59 28.75 -14.26 -16.11
N ASP A 60 28.41 -13.96 -17.37
CA ASP A 60 27.06 -13.62 -17.79
C ASP A 60 26.28 -14.85 -18.23
N ARG A 61 26.93 -15.94 -18.69
CA ARG A 61 26.28 -17.21 -19.04
C ARG A 61 25.35 -17.74 -17.93
N LYS A 62 25.77 -17.66 -16.66
CA LYS A 62 24.97 -18.12 -15.52
C LYS A 62 23.71 -17.29 -15.30
N LYS A 63 23.74 -16.00 -15.61
CA LYS A 63 22.58 -15.11 -15.51
C LYS A 63 21.53 -15.41 -16.57
N PHE A 64 21.96 -15.84 -17.75
CA PHE A 64 21.04 -16.20 -18.83
C PHE A 64 20.38 -17.57 -18.63
N GLY A 65 20.90 -18.44 -17.77
CA GLY A 65 20.26 -19.73 -17.47
C GLY A 65 20.17 -20.67 -18.68
N LEU A 66 21.06 -20.52 -19.66
CA LEU A 66 21.10 -21.32 -20.87
C LEU A 66 21.49 -22.77 -20.57
N LYS A 67 20.82 -23.72 -21.20
CA LYS A 67 21.19 -25.14 -21.18
C LYS A 67 22.39 -25.38 -22.08
N ASP A 68 23.15 -26.43 -21.79
CA ASP A 68 24.36 -26.77 -22.56
C ASP A 68 24.08 -26.99 -24.06
N ALA A 69 22.93 -27.59 -24.40
CA ALA A 69 22.52 -27.78 -25.80
C ALA A 69 22.20 -26.47 -26.53
N GLU A 70 21.59 -25.51 -25.84
CA GLU A 70 21.27 -24.18 -26.36
C GLU A 70 22.55 -23.37 -26.59
N LEU A 71 23.50 -23.48 -25.65
CA LEU A 71 24.82 -22.89 -25.75
C LEU A 71 25.63 -23.49 -26.91
N ASP A 72 25.67 -24.81 -27.07
CA ASP A 72 26.36 -25.48 -28.18
C ASP A 72 25.79 -25.02 -29.54
N GLN A 73 24.47 -24.83 -29.63
CA GLN A 73 23.82 -24.31 -30.84
C GLN A 73 24.20 -22.85 -31.14
N ILE A 74 24.25 -21.99 -30.12
CA ILE A 74 24.72 -20.60 -30.27
C ILE A 74 26.19 -20.58 -30.72
N ILE A 75 27.04 -21.40 -30.12
CA ILE A 75 28.46 -21.52 -30.48
C ILE A 75 28.60 -21.98 -31.94
N GLY A 76 27.80 -22.96 -32.37
CA GLY A 76 27.76 -23.44 -33.76
C GLY A 76 27.41 -22.32 -34.73
N ASN A 77 26.28 -21.64 -34.51
CA ASN A 77 25.81 -20.56 -35.37
C ASN A 77 26.79 -19.37 -35.46
N VAL A 78 27.46 -19.03 -34.35
CA VAL A 78 28.50 -17.99 -34.35
C VAL A 78 29.72 -18.43 -35.15
N LYS A 79 30.11 -19.71 -35.06
CA LYS A 79 31.21 -20.27 -35.87
C LYS A 79 30.86 -20.29 -37.36
N ASP A 80 29.62 -20.60 -37.70
CA ASP A 80 29.12 -20.62 -39.09
C ASP A 80 29.15 -19.24 -39.75
N CYS A 81 29.12 -18.16 -38.95
CA CYS A 81 29.31 -16.78 -39.41
C CYS A 81 30.79 -16.41 -39.65
N GLY A 82 31.74 -17.22 -39.17
CA GLY A 82 33.15 -16.83 -39.08
C GLY A 82 33.80 -16.54 -40.44
N THR A 83 33.40 -17.25 -41.50
CA THR A 83 33.94 -17.04 -42.85
C THR A 83 33.38 -15.75 -43.46
N GLN A 84 32.07 -15.52 -43.35
CA GLN A 84 31.39 -14.32 -43.83
C GLN A 84 31.90 -13.07 -43.11
N ILE A 85 32.13 -13.13 -41.79
CA ILE A 85 32.69 -12.03 -41.00
C ILE A 85 34.11 -11.68 -41.47
N LYS A 86 34.96 -12.68 -41.68
CA LYS A 86 36.33 -12.47 -42.18
C LYS A 86 36.34 -11.89 -43.58
N ASP A 87 35.47 -12.37 -44.45
CA ASP A 87 35.40 -11.87 -45.83
C ASP A 87 34.73 -10.50 -45.90
N LEU A 88 33.82 -10.17 -44.98
CA LEU A 88 33.29 -8.81 -44.79
C LEU A 88 34.41 -7.86 -44.34
N GLN A 89 35.26 -8.29 -43.42
CA GLN A 89 36.43 -7.51 -42.97
C GLN A 89 37.41 -7.23 -44.13
N LYS A 90 37.68 -8.22 -44.98
CA LYS A 90 38.55 -8.04 -46.17
C LYS A 90 37.95 -7.05 -47.17
N GLU A 91 36.65 -7.19 -47.48
CA GLU A 91 35.97 -6.28 -48.40
C GLU A 91 35.89 -4.85 -47.86
N LEU A 92 35.70 -4.70 -46.55
CA LEU A 92 35.73 -3.39 -45.91
C LEU A 92 37.10 -2.73 -46.03
N LYS A 93 38.19 -3.47 -45.76
CA LYS A 93 39.55 -2.96 -45.92
C LYS A 93 39.87 -2.59 -47.37
N ALA A 94 39.52 -3.45 -48.33
CA ALA A 94 39.69 -3.16 -49.75
C ALA A 94 38.92 -1.89 -50.17
N ALA A 95 37.67 -1.75 -49.70
CA ALA A 95 36.87 -0.56 -49.96
C ALA A 95 37.39 0.71 -49.26
N GLN A 96 38.10 0.58 -48.14
CA GLN A 96 38.77 1.70 -47.46
C GLN A 96 40.06 2.10 -48.18
N ASP A 97 40.84 1.14 -48.69
CA ASP A 97 42.09 1.37 -49.41
C ASP A 97 41.87 1.95 -50.83
N GLU A 98 40.79 1.52 -51.50
CA GLU A 98 40.36 2.08 -52.79
C GLU A 98 39.84 3.52 -52.70
N VAL A 99 39.62 4.04 -51.49
CA VAL A 99 39.15 5.42 -51.25
C VAL A 99 40.32 6.23 -50.67
N PRO A 100 41.08 6.98 -51.50
CA PRO A 100 42.19 7.77 -50.98
C PRO A 100 41.67 8.87 -50.06
N LYS A 101 42.27 9.00 -48.87
CA LYS A 101 41.99 10.10 -47.91
C LYS A 101 42.09 11.49 -48.58
N THR A 102 42.92 11.62 -49.61
CA THR A 102 43.17 12.84 -50.39
C THR A 102 42.17 13.09 -51.54
N PHE A 103 41.37 12.09 -51.93
CA PHE A 103 40.39 12.21 -53.03
C PHE A 103 39.01 12.72 -52.58
N LEU A 104 38.84 12.88 -51.26
CA LEU A 104 37.62 13.43 -50.65
C LEU A 104 37.44 14.94 -50.92
N GLU A 105 38.47 15.63 -51.44
CA GLU A 105 38.43 17.08 -51.68
C GLU A 105 38.26 17.52 -53.15
N LYS A 106 38.53 16.69 -54.18
CA LYS A 106 38.52 17.17 -55.58
C LYS A 106 37.23 16.83 -56.35
N THR A 107 36.54 17.90 -56.73
CA THR A 107 35.22 17.98 -57.34
C THR A 107 35.24 17.79 -58.86
N SER A 108 34.99 16.58 -59.35
CA SER A 108 34.52 16.37 -60.73
C SER A 108 33.28 15.46 -60.74
N ASN A 109 32.24 15.85 -61.47
CA ASN A 109 30.96 15.12 -61.52
C ASN A 109 31.07 13.76 -62.23
N GLN A 110 32.06 13.56 -63.10
CA GLN A 110 32.35 12.25 -63.70
C GLN A 110 33.04 11.31 -62.69
N ALA A 111 34.02 11.81 -61.93
CA ALA A 111 34.65 11.05 -60.86
C ALA A 111 33.65 10.60 -59.77
N LYS A 112 32.62 11.41 -59.50
CA LYS A 112 31.52 11.06 -58.58
C LYS A 112 30.63 9.92 -59.09
N ARG A 113 30.39 9.83 -60.41
CA ARG A 113 29.59 8.74 -61.02
C ARG A 113 30.36 7.42 -61.06
N PHE A 114 31.67 7.47 -61.35
CA PHE A 114 32.52 6.29 -61.26
C PHE A 114 32.70 5.83 -59.80
N LYS A 115 32.88 6.75 -58.84
CA LYS A 115 32.89 6.44 -57.40
C LYS A 115 31.62 5.68 -56.96
N TYR A 116 30.46 6.07 -57.48
CA TYR A 116 29.18 5.42 -57.17
C TYR A 116 29.11 3.99 -57.70
N PHE A 117 29.49 3.74 -58.96
CA PHE A 117 29.41 2.42 -59.58
C PHE A 117 30.28 1.37 -58.86
N PHE A 118 31.47 1.75 -58.42
CA PHE A 118 32.35 0.85 -57.66
C PHE A 118 31.90 0.67 -56.19
N LEU A 119 31.40 1.73 -55.53
CA LEU A 119 30.87 1.62 -54.17
C LEU A 119 29.58 0.80 -54.11
N GLU A 120 28.67 0.95 -55.05
CA GLU A 120 27.38 0.26 -55.07
C GLU A 120 27.58 -1.26 -55.10
N GLY A 121 28.53 -1.76 -55.90
CA GLY A 121 28.90 -3.17 -55.92
C GLY A 121 29.48 -3.66 -54.59
N SER A 122 30.36 -2.88 -53.96
CA SER A 122 30.96 -3.23 -52.67
C SER A 122 29.95 -3.15 -51.50
N LEU A 123 29.08 -2.14 -51.49
CA LEU A 123 28.01 -1.98 -50.50
C LEU A 123 27.02 -3.16 -50.57
N LYS A 124 26.65 -3.59 -51.78
CA LYS A 124 25.78 -4.74 -51.99
C LYS A 124 26.43 -6.04 -51.50
N LYS A 125 27.71 -6.27 -51.79
CA LYS A 125 28.44 -7.44 -51.28
C LYS A 125 28.52 -7.45 -49.75
N MET A 126 28.81 -6.31 -49.12
CA MET A 126 28.80 -6.18 -47.66
C MET A 126 27.41 -6.49 -47.09
N LEU A 127 26.36 -5.96 -47.71
CA LEU A 127 24.98 -6.20 -47.31
C LEU A 127 24.61 -7.69 -47.42
N ASP A 128 24.96 -8.34 -48.52
CA ASP A 128 24.69 -9.76 -48.76
C ASP A 128 25.40 -10.64 -47.71
N LYS A 129 26.61 -10.28 -47.30
CA LYS A 129 27.34 -10.98 -46.23
C LYS A 129 26.68 -10.79 -44.86
N ILE A 130 26.23 -9.58 -44.53
CA ILE A 130 25.51 -9.33 -43.28
C ILE A 130 24.18 -10.13 -43.26
N LYS A 131 23.43 -10.14 -44.37
CA LYS A 131 22.20 -10.94 -44.50
C LYS A 131 22.48 -12.45 -44.39
N SER A 132 23.62 -12.92 -44.90
CA SER A 132 24.03 -14.31 -44.68
C SER A 132 24.29 -14.61 -43.21
N CYS A 133 24.95 -13.70 -42.47
CA CYS A 133 25.12 -13.84 -41.02
C CYS A 133 23.77 -13.82 -40.29
N GLU A 134 22.80 -13.01 -40.76
CA GLU A 134 21.44 -12.97 -40.22
C GLU A 134 20.74 -14.31 -40.30
N ASN A 135 20.84 -14.98 -41.44
CA ASN A 135 20.27 -16.31 -41.60
C ASN A 135 20.94 -17.34 -40.67
N CYS A 136 22.27 -17.30 -40.52
CA CYS A 136 22.99 -18.19 -39.59
C CYS A 136 22.64 -17.91 -38.12
N MET A 137 22.41 -16.65 -37.76
CA MET A 137 22.13 -16.25 -36.37
C MET A 137 20.65 -16.33 -36.00
N HIS A 138 19.74 -16.57 -36.93
CA HIS A 138 18.30 -16.57 -36.68
C HIS A 138 17.88 -17.52 -35.54
N SER A 139 18.42 -18.74 -35.54
CA SER A 139 18.15 -19.70 -34.47
C SER A 139 18.74 -19.26 -33.12
N SER A 140 19.96 -18.70 -33.11
CA SER A 140 20.56 -18.13 -31.89
C SER A 140 19.71 -17.01 -31.30
N ILE A 141 19.23 -16.10 -32.14
CA ILE A 141 18.37 -14.98 -31.71
C ILE A 141 17.08 -15.51 -31.10
N THR A 142 16.47 -16.52 -31.74
CA THR A 142 15.24 -17.14 -31.25
C THR A 142 15.46 -17.78 -29.88
N ILE A 143 16.55 -18.53 -29.72
CA ILE A 143 16.93 -19.13 -28.43
C ILE A 143 17.10 -18.05 -27.37
N LEU A 144 17.92 -17.04 -27.63
CA LEU A 144 18.20 -15.97 -26.66
C LEU A 144 16.93 -15.22 -26.23
N ASN A 145 16.03 -14.93 -27.19
CA ASN A 145 14.77 -14.27 -26.89
C ASN A 145 13.86 -15.17 -26.04
N LEU A 146 13.70 -16.44 -26.41
CA LEU A 146 12.88 -17.39 -25.67
C LEU A 146 13.42 -17.63 -24.24
N THR A 147 14.72 -17.80 -24.08
CA THR A 147 15.35 -17.96 -22.77
C THR A 147 15.14 -16.72 -21.90
N THR A 148 15.31 -15.52 -22.46
CA THR A 148 15.06 -14.26 -21.74
C THR A 148 13.60 -14.16 -21.32
N ILE A 149 12.65 -14.48 -22.20
CA ILE A 149 11.21 -14.48 -21.91
C ILE A 149 10.88 -15.49 -20.80
N VAL A 150 11.45 -16.69 -20.83
CA VAL A 150 11.24 -17.72 -19.79
C VAL A 150 11.76 -17.24 -18.44
N ASN A 151 12.93 -16.59 -18.39
CA ASN A 151 13.48 -16.06 -17.14
C ASN A 151 12.58 -14.96 -16.56
N VAL A 152 12.16 -14.01 -17.39
CA VAL A 152 11.21 -12.96 -16.97
C VAL A 152 9.89 -13.57 -16.51
N PHE A 153 9.38 -14.60 -17.20
CA PHE A 153 8.15 -15.27 -16.81
C PHE A 153 8.28 -15.96 -15.44
N ASN A 154 9.41 -16.60 -15.16
CA ASN A 154 9.68 -17.23 -13.87
C ASN A 154 9.75 -16.19 -12.73
N GLU A 155 10.38 -15.04 -12.97
CA GLU A 155 10.41 -13.93 -12.00
C GLU A 155 9.01 -13.34 -11.76
N VAL A 156 8.22 -13.13 -12.82
CA VAL A 156 6.83 -12.66 -12.67
C VAL A 156 6.00 -13.68 -11.89
N LYS A 157 6.20 -14.98 -12.14
CA LYS A 157 5.49 -16.03 -11.41
C LYS A 157 5.84 -16.03 -9.92
N SER A 158 7.11 -15.92 -9.56
CA SER A 158 7.51 -15.87 -8.14
C SER A 158 6.96 -14.63 -7.44
N LEU A 159 6.95 -13.47 -8.12
CA LEU A 159 6.32 -12.25 -7.61
C LEU A 159 4.81 -12.43 -7.40
N GLN A 160 4.11 -13.04 -8.36
CA GLN A 160 2.68 -13.35 -8.21
C GLN A 160 2.39 -14.23 -7.00
N GLU A 161 3.22 -15.25 -6.75
CA GLU A 161 3.10 -16.12 -5.58
C GLU A 161 3.31 -15.35 -4.27
N THR A 162 4.28 -14.42 -4.22
CA THR A 162 4.49 -13.57 -3.04
C THR A 162 3.34 -12.61 -2.77
N THR A 163 2.78 -11.99 -3.81
CA THR A 163 1.62 -11.09 -3.67
C THR A 163 0.41 -11.86 -3.15
N LYS A 164 0.16 -13.07 -3.67
CA LYS A 164 -0.95 -13.91 -3.21
C LYS A 164 -0.84 -14.27 -1.72
N LYS A 165 0.35 -14.59 -1.23
CA LYS A 165 0.59 -14.84 0.20
C LYS A 165 0.37 -13.60 1.06
N MET A 166 0.85 -12.44 0.62
CA MET A 166 0.63 -11.18 1.35
C MET A 166 -0.86 -10.82 1.44
N ASP A 167 -1.62 -11.05 0.36
CA ASP A 167 -3.07 -10.83 0.35
C ASP A 167 -3.80 -11.80 1.29
N GLU A 168 -3.36 -13.06 1.37
CA GLU A 168 -3.87 -14.07 2.31
C GLU A 168 -3.57 -13.68 3.76
N GLU A 169 -2.32 -13.36 4.11
CA GLU A 169 -1.90 -12.92 5.45
C GLU A 169 -2.67 -11.65 5.88
N ARG A 170 -2.77 -10.66 4.99
CA ARG A 170 -3.52 -9.42 5.28
C ARG A 170 -5.01 -9.69 5.52
N SER A 171 -5.59 -10.65 4.81
CA SER A 171 -6.99 -11.03 5.03
C SER A 171 -7.20 -11.72 6.38
N GLU A 172 -6.24 -12.53 6.84
CA GLU A 172 -6.27 -13.19 8.14
C GLU A 172 -6.12 -12.16 9.29
N ASP A 173 -5.18 -11.23 9.17
CA ASP A 173 -5.00 -10.14 10.15
C ASP A 173 -6.28 -9.30 10.27
N LEU A 174 -6.85 -8.88 9.14
CA LEU A 174 -8.08 -8.08 9.13
C LEU A 174 -9.28 -8.85 9.71
N HIS A 175 -9.34 -10.17 9.52
CA HIS A 175 -10.39 -11.00 10.12
C HIS A 175 -10.24 -11.10 11.64
N THR A 176 -9.00 -11.17 12.12
CA THR A 176 -8.67 -11.21 13.55
C THR A 176 -9.05 -9.88 14.22
N GLU A 177 -8.62 -8.74 13.65
CA GLU A 177 -9.01 -7.41 14.14
C GLU A 177 -10.53 -7.21 14.15
N PHE A 178 -11.24 -7.67 13.11
CA PHE A 178 -12.69 -7.58 13.06
C PHE A 178 -13.37 -8.44 14.13
N THR A 179 -12.80 -9.61 14.44
CA THR A 179 -13.28 -10.50 15.50
C THR A 179 -13.11 -9.85 16.87
N ASP A 180 -11.97 -9.24 17.14
CA ASP A 180 -11.69 -8.52 18.38
C ASP A 180 -12.60 -7.30 18.54
N LEU A 181 -12.80 -6.52 17.47
CA LEU A 181 -13.73 -5.39 17.47
C LEU A 181 -15.16 -5.84 17.73
N LYS A 182 -15.60 -6.95 17.14
CA LYS A 182 -16.95 -7.50 17.37
C LYS A 182 -17.13 -7.92 18.81
N LYS A 183 -16.11 -8.53 19.43
CA LYS A 183 -16.12 -8.89 20.85
C LYS A 183 -16.23 -7.63 21.72
N PHE A 184 -15.40 -6.63 21.45
CA PHE A 184 -15.43 -5.36 22.17
C PHE A 184 -16.80 -4.65 22.10
N ILE A 185 -17.42 -4.64 20.91
CA ILE A 185 -18.77 -4.10 20.73
C ILE A 185 -19.80 -4.89 21.55
N SER A 186 -19.71 -6.23 21.55
CA SER A 186 -20.61 -7.08 22.33
C SER A 186 -20.50 -6.80 23.84
N ASP A 187 -19.27 -6.69 24.35
CA ASP A 187 -19.01 -6.41 25.77
C ASP A 187 -19.56 -5.02 26.17
N HIS A 188 -19.41 -4.02 25.29
CA HIS A 188 -20.00 -2.70 25.50
C HIS A 188 -21.52 -2.69 25.43
N GLN A 189 -22.13 -3.45 24.52
CA GLN A 189 -23.58 -3.57 24.43
C GLN A 189 -24.16 -4.18 25.71
N GLN A 190 -23.48 -5.17 26.29
CA GLN A 190 -23.87 -5.73 27.58
C GLN A 190 -23.78 -4.67 28.70
N SER A 191 -22.66 -3.95 28.78
CA SER A 191 -22.45 -2.91 29.80
C SER A 191 -23.50 -1.79 29.72
N ILE A 192 -23.89 -1.39 28.50
CA ILE A 192 -24.97 -0.41 28.29
C ILE A 192 -26.29 -0.94 28.85
N GLY A 193 -26.63 -2.21 28.57
CA GLY A 193 -27.85 -2.83 29.10
C GLY A 193 -27.88 -2.87 30.62
N GLU A 194 -26.75 -3.14 31.28
CA GLU A 194 -26.64 -3.10 32.74
C GLU A 194 -26.87 -1.69 33.30
N ILE A 195 -26.30 -0.66 32.66
CA ILE A 195 -26.50 0.75 33.06
C ILE A 195 -27.97 1.17 32.88
N GLU A 196 -28.61 0.78 31.78
CA GLU A 196 -30.03 1.07 31.54
C GLU A 196 -30.92 0.47 32.64
N GLN A 197 -30.63 -0.75 33.10
CA GLN A 197 -31.37 -1.36 34.22
C GLN A 197 -31.17 -0.59 35.52
N LEU A 198 -29.94 -0.16 35.83
CA LEU A 198 -29.67 0.64 37.03
C LEU A 198 -30.42 1.98 37.01
N LEU A 199 -30.46 2.65 35.86
CA LEU A 199 -31.21 3.90 35.69
C LEU A 199 -32.72 3.73 35.92
N ILE A 200 -33.29 2.61 35.45
CA ILE A 200 -34.70 2.28 35.71
C ILE A 200 -34.93 2.09 37.22
N HIS A 201 -34.06 1.32 37.89
CA HIS A 201 -34.16 1.09 39.33
C HIS A 201 -34.04 2.37 40.15
N GLU A 202 -33.08 3.25 39.82
CA GLU A 202 -32.92 4.54 40.49
C GLU A 202 -34.15 5.44 40.30
N LYS A 203 -34.70 5.49 39.08
CA LYS A 203 -35.90 6.27 38.78
C LYS A 203 -37.12 5.76 39.55
N ASP A 204 -37.28 4.44 39.68
CA ASP A 204 -38.38 3.88 40.45
C ASP A 204 -38.19 4.07 41.97
N ALA A 205 -36.96 4.02 42.46
CA ALA A 205 -36.64 4.39 43.84
C ALA A 205 -36.97 5.88 44.13
N GLN A 206 -36.66 6.79 43.20
CA GLN A 206 -37.03 8.20 43.30
C GLN A 206 -38.55 8.40 43.37
N LYS A 207 -39.31 7.77 42.46
CA LYS A 207 -40.79 7.83 42.51
C LYS A 207 -41.34 7.27 43.82
N HIS A 208 -40.73 6.20 44.33
CA HIS A 208 -41.14 5.62 45.60
C HIS A 208 -40.90 6.60 46.76
N GLN A 209 -39.74 7.26 46.78
CA GLN A 209 -39.41 8.31 47.75
C GLN A 209 -40.42 9.48 47.68
N GLU A 210 -40.75 9.95 46.47
CA GLU A 210 -41.74 11.02 46.27
C GLU A 210 -43.13 10.62 46.77
N ALA A 211 -43.57 9.38 46.49
CA ALA A 211 -44.83 8.85 46.97
C ALA A 211 -44.87 8.76 48.50
N LEU A 212 -43.78 8.33 49.14
CA LEU A 212 -43.66 8.33 50.59
C LEU A 212 -43.77 9.75 51.16
N LEU A 213 -43.05 10.72 50.60
CA LEU A 213 -43.15 12.13 51.01
C LEU A 213 -44.57 12.68 50.86
N TRP A 214 -45.31 12.26 49.82
CA TRP A 214 -46.70 12.63 49.61
C TRP A 214 -47.65 12.02 50.66
N LEU A 215 -47.40 10.77 51.09
CA LEU A 215 -48.20 10.07 52.11
C LEU A 215 -47.93 10.56 53.55
N LEU A 216 -46.81 11.23 53.81
CA LEU A 216 -46.51 11.75 55.15
C LEU A 216 -47.55 12.80 55.59
N PRO A 217 -48.05 12.73 56.84
CA PRO A 217 -48.96 13.73 57.40
C PRO A 217 -48.37 15.13 57.27
N ILE A 218 -49.22 16.13 56.98
CA ILE A 218 -48.81 17.53 56.76
C ILE A 218 -47.93 18.06 57.93
N GLN A 219 -48.13 17.53 59.14
CA GLN A 219 -47.37 17.83 60.35
C GLN A 219 -45.86 17.46 60.30
N GLN A 220 -45.44 16.57 59.40
CA GLN A 220 -44.03 16.20 59.22
C GLN A 220 -43.39 16.85 57.99
N ARG A 221 -44.18 17.56 57.17
CA ARG A 221 -43.71 18.20 55.93
C ARG A 221 -43.14 19.60 56.17
N GLN A 222 -43.39 20.16 57.35
CA GLN A 222 -42.87 21.46 57.78
C GLN A 222 -42.30 21.32 59.19
N ASP A 223 -41.18 22.00 59.39
CA ASP A 223 -40.45 22.15 60.65
C ASP A 223 -41.43 22.40 61.81
N LEU A 224 -41.64 21.40 62.67
CA LEU A 224 -42.54 21.46 63.83
C LEU A 224 -42.18 22.63 64.77
N SER A 225 -40.91 23.05 64.75
CA SER A 225 -40.39 24.21 65.48
C SER A 225 -41.13 25.50 65.13
N ALA A 226 -41.33 25.79 63.84
CA ALA A 226 -41.93 27.05 63.39
C ALA A 226 -43.41 27.19 63.76
N ILE A 227 -44.15 26.08 63.81
CA ILE A 227 -45.58 26.10 64.17
C ILE A 227 -45.75 26.22 65.69
N GLN A 228 -44.94 25.50 66.48
CA GLN A 228 -44.94 25.59 67.93
C GLN A 228 -44.55 27.00 68.40
N ASP A 229 -43.50 27.58 67.82
CA ASP A 229 -43.06 28.94 68.15
C ASP A 229 -44.16 29.97 67.83
N SER A 230 -44.88 29.82 66.72
CA SER A 230 -46.00 30.72 66.37
C SER A 230 -47.19 30.63 67.34
N GLN A 231 -47.38 29.50 68.02
CA GLN A 231 -48.43 29.32 69.02
C GLN A 231 -47.99 29.84 70.39
N TYR A 232 -46.73 29.64 70.76
CA TYR A 232 -46.11 30.24 71.95
C TYR A 232 -46.01 31.77 71.86
N LEU A 233 -45.86 32.34 70.67
CA LEU A 233 -45.87 33.79 70.44
C LEU A 233 -47.28 34.42 70.50
N LYS A 234 -48.34 33.61 70.40
CA LYS A 234 -49.74 34.07 70.44
C LYS A 234 -50.40 33.89 71.82
N SER A 235 -49.70 33.32 72.79
CA SER A 235 -50.21 33.19 74.15
C SER A 235 -49.94 34.48 74.94
N GLU A 236 -50.99 35.06 75.53
CA GLU A 236 -50.81 36.18 76.46
C GLU A 236 -50.24 35.66 77.78
N LEU A 237 -49.13 36.27 78.23
CA LEU A 237 -48.51 36.00 79.54
C LEU A 237 -49.55 36.22 80.66
N GLY A 238 -49.83 35.17 81.42
CA GLY A 238 -50.83 35.19 82.52
C GLY A 238 -52.17 34.53 82.17
N THR A 239 -52.37 34.07 80.94
CA THR A 239 -53.56 33.30 80.57
C THR A 239 -53.60 31.99 81.36
N GLY A 240 -54.66 31.76 82.14
CA GLY A 240 -54.82 30.59 83.00
C GLY A 240 -54.39 30.78 84.46
N ALA A 241 -53.73 31.90 84.81
CA ALA A 241 -53.42 32.23 86.21
C ALA A 241 -54.71 32.35 87.04
N TRP A 242 -55.77 32.93 86.47
CA TRP A 242 -57.10 33.01 87.11
C TRP A 242 -57.67 31.62 87.47
N PHE A 243 -57.32 30.58 86.73
CA PHE A 243 -57.78 29.22 86.96
C PHE A 243 -56.91 28.51 88.02
N ILE A 244 -55.58 28.62 87.92
CA ILE A 244 -54.63 27.99 88.86
C ILE A 244 -54.63 28.66 90.24
N GLU A 245 -54.81 29.99 90.28
CA GLU A 245 -54.87 30.76 91.53
C GLU A 245 -56.27 30.79 92.14
N GLY A 246 -57.29 30.38 91.38
CA GLY A 246 -58.67 30.30 91.85
C GLY A 246 -58.83 29.27 92.97
N SER A 247 -59.70 29.58 93.93
CA SER A 247 -59.99 28.70 95.06
C SER A 247 -60.47 27.31 94.61
N ASN A 248 -61.31 27.24 93.56
CA ASN A 248 -61.83 25.97 93.04
C ASN A 248 -60.75 24.96 92.65
N PHE A 249 -59.66 25.43 92.01
CA PHE A 249 -58.55 24.55 91.61
C PHE A 249 -57.69 24.15 92.80
N ARG A 250 -57.39 25.10 93.70
CA ARG A 250 -56.58 24.84 94.90
C ARG A 250 -57.30 23.93 95.89
N ASP A 251 -58.60 24.12 96.08
CA ASP A 251 -59.44 23.30 96.95
C ASP A 251 -59.58 21.88 96.40
N TRP A 252 -59.75 21.75 95.08
CA TRP A 252 -59.68 20.47 94.39
C TRP A 252 -58.32 19.79 94.60
N GLN A 253 -57.22 20.51 94.39
CA GLN A 253 -55.85 19.98 94.54
C GLN A 253 -55.54 19.54 95.99
N ALA A 254 -56.06 20.25 96.98
CA ALA A 254 -55.80 19.99 98.40
C ALA A 254 -56.62 18.81 98.98
N GLN A 255 -57.77 18.46 98.39
CA GLN A 255 -58.63 17.37 98.86
C GLN A 255 -58.30 16.04 98.17
N ALA A 256 -58.08 14.99 98.96
CA ALA A 256 -57.97 13.63 98.44
C ALA A 256 -59.34 13.13 97.91
N SER A 257 -59.33 12.48 96.75
CA SER A 257 -60.52 11.93 96.07
C SER A 257 -61.51 12.98 95.50
N SER A 258 -61.02 14.14 95.10
CA SER A 258 -61.79 15.20 94.44
C SER A 258 -61.77 15.06 92.90
N CYS A 259 -62.83 15.51 92.20
CA CYS A 259 -62.91 15.52 90.73
C CYS A 259 -63.20 16.93 90.23
N LEU A 260 -62.40 17.43 89.29
CA LEU A 260 -62.59 18.73 88.65
C LEU A 260 -63.01 18.55 87.20
N TRP A 261 -64.20 19.05 86.87
CA TRP A 261 -64.73 18.96 85.52
C TRP A 261 -64.51 20.27 84.75
N LEU A 262 -63.72 20.22 83.68
CA LEU A 262 -63.46 21.37 82.82
C LEU A 262 -64.42 21.39 81.63
N GLN A 263 -65.34 22.37 81.60
CA GLN A 263 -66.26 22.58 80.48
C GLN A 263 -65.78 23.74 79.61
N GLY A 264 -65.87 23.57 78.29
CA GLY A 264 -65.59 24.64 77.34
C GLY A 264 -65.78 24.18 75.89
N PRO A 265 -65.91 25.12 74.94
CA PRO A 265 -66.04 24.83 73.51
C PRO A 265 -64.88 23.99 72.95
N VAL A 266 -65.09 23.40 71.76
CA VAL A 266 -64.05 22.67 71.03
C VAL A 266 -62.90 23.64 70.69
N GLY A 267 -61.66 23.23 70.95
CA GLY A 267 -60.47 24.07 70.71
C GLY A 267 -60.06 25.01 71.85
N CYS A 268 -60.81 25.08 72.96
CA CYS A 268 -60.47 25.96 74.10
C CYS A 268 -59.33 25.44 75.00
N GLY A 269 -58.45 24.57 74.51
CA GLY A 269 -57.23 24.18 75.24
C GLY A 269 -57.41 23.20 76.41
N LYS A 270 -58.59 22.57 76.58
CA LYS A 270 -58.85 21.61 77.67
C LYS A 270 -57.80 20.49 77.79
N THR A 271 -57.31 19.98 76.66
CA THR A 271 -56.28 18.93 76.60
C THR A 271 -54.88 19.43 76.93
N VAL A 272 -54.60 20.72 76.74
CA VAL A 272 -53.29 21.33 77.03
C VAL A 272 -53.14 21.69 78.51
N LEU A 273 -54.27 21.86 79.21
CA LEU A 273 -54.31 22.14 80.66
C LEU A 273 -54.19 20.87 81.54
N LEU A 274 -54.30 19.67 80.95
CA LEU A 274 -54.08 18.37 81.59
C LEU A 274 -52.65 17.90 81.36
#